data_AF-A0A1M7IC75-F1
#
_entry.id   AF-A0A1M7IC75-F1
#
_cell.length_a   1.000
_cell.length_b   1.000
_cell.length_c   1.000
_cell.angle_alpha   90.00
_cell.angle_beta   90.00
_cell.angle_gamma   90.00
#
_symmetry.space_group_name_H-M   'P 1'
#
loop_
_entity.id
_entity.type
_entity.pdbx_description
1 polymer ?
#
loop_
_entity_poly.entity_id
_entity_poly.type
_entity_poly.pdbx_seq_one_letter_code
_entity_poly.pdbx_strand_id
1 'polypeptide(L)'
;MLVREGEYLFLEGDKASSLVIVKSGMLVGTSKQFRMSRFQNFGPGSLIGEFSILESSPREFTVRAVENSEVLFIEQKDLMRELEHKPGWFRSTLTFLASHCHLAEETSKKMRIVQALPSLLFLFKNHLETSGSDNITLAVLQQKMLVLDNVDYSDTEKLLQILEGLELLRIEGDTVRVSNLQIVPMLYEALRFRAINKQVSPEILPITDQFVLTTFVKAVRENGIPIRSARTTVSAPLFIAQAKKTMFGSLTMRTLAPLLQSGVLSTEPAYSEATTLETIESISGDFEHILDLLELNRIFPLLDKKLV
;
A
#
# COMPACT_ATOMS: atom_id res chain seq x y z
N MET A 1 12.48 -26.81 -30.19
CA MET A 1 12.22 -25.68 -31.12
C MET A 1 13.13 -24.54 -30.72
N LEU A 2 13.81 -23.91 -31.68
CA LEU A 2 14.63 -22.72 -31.43
C LEU A 2 13.77 -21.46 -31.54
N VAL A 3 13.93 -20.56 -30.58
CA VAL A 3 13.27 -19.25 -30.53
C VAL A 3 14.38 -18.22 -30.50
N ARG A 4 14.40 -17.31 -31.47
CA ARG A 4 15.49 -16.34 -31.60
C ARG A 4 15.30 -15.19 -30.62
N GLU A 5 16.41 -14.54 -30.25
CA GLU A 5 16.34 -13.29 -29.49
C GLU A 5 15.36 -12.30 -30.15
N GLY A 6 14.46 -11.72 -29.35
CA GLY A 6 13.44 -10.79 -29.81
C GLY A 6 12.13 -11.45 -30.27
N GLU A 7 12.13 -12.76 -30.52
CA GLU A 7 10.95 -13.48 -31.00
C GLU A 7 9.92 -13.68 -29.87
N TYR A 8 8.64 -13.53 -30.22
CA TYR A 8 7.52 -13.73 -29.30
C TYR A 8 7.02 -15.16 -29.38
N LEU A 9 6.82 -15.76 -28.21
CA LEU A 9 6.28 -17.12 -28.08
C LEU A 9 4.75 -17.10 -28.03
N PHE A 10 4.19 -16.21 -27.21
CA PHE A 10 2.75 -16.05 -27.00
C PHE A 10 2.42 -14.59 -26.72
N LEU A 11 1.17 -14.20 -26.96
CA LEU A 11 0.63 -12.92 -26.50
C LEU A 11 -0.29 -13.15 -25.30
N GLU A 12 -0.30 -12.20 -24.37
CA GLU A 12 -1.25 -12.16 -23.26
C GLU A 12 -2.69 -12.15 -23.80
N GLY A 13 -3.57 -12.90 -23.17
CA GLY A 13 -4.97 -13.02 -23.56
C GLY A 13 -5.25 -14.10 -24.61
N ASP A 14 -4.22 -14.60 -25.31
CA ASP A 14 -4.40 -15.67 -26.29
C ASP A 14 -4.97 -16.93 -25.65
N LYS A 15 -5.78 -17.67 -26.41
CA LYS A 15 -6.22 -19.00 -25.97
C LYS A 15 -5.03 -19.95 -25.96
N ALA A 16 -4.74 -20.57 -24.82
CA ALA A 16 -3.67 -21.53 -24.73
C ALA A 16 -4.06 -22.86 -25.39
N SER A 17 -3.20 -23.34 -26.30
CA SER A 17 -3.31 -24.66 -26.93
C SER A 17 -2.12 -25.57 -26.64
N SER A 18 -1.09 -25.07 -25.96
CA SER A 18 0.13 -25.80 -25.63
C SER A 18 0.77 -25.33 -24.33
N LEU A 19 1.53 -26.22 -23.72
CA LEU A 19 2.46 -25.97 -22.63
C LEU A 19 3.87 -25.86 -23.19
N VAL A 20 4.73 -25.04 -22.58
CA VAL A 20 6.13 -24.93 -23.01
C VAL A 20 7.09 -25.19 -21.86
N ILE A 21 8.13 -25.97 -22.13
CA ILE A 21 9.27 -26.17 -21.24
C ILE A 21 10.49 -25.48 -21.84
N VAL A 22 11.13 -24.61 -21.09
CA VAL A 22 12.40 -24.00 -21.50
C VAL A 22 13.52 -25.00 -21.28
N LYS A 23 14.25 -25.35 -22.34
CA LYS A 23 15.40 -26.27 -22.30
C LYS A 23 16.71 -25.52 -22.09
N SER A 24 16.89 -24.40 -22.78
CA SER A 24 18.02 -23.49 -22.64
C SER A 24 17.63 -22.07 -23.03
N GLY A 25 18.39 -21.08 -22.58
CA GLY A 25 18.12 -19.66 -22.85
C GLY A 25 17.26 -18.99 -21.78
N MET A 26 16.76 -17.79 -22.10
CA MET A 26 15.94 -16.96 -21.22
C MET A 26 14.79 -16.31 -22.00
N LEU A 27 13.57 -16.45 -21.46
CA LEU A 27 12.40 -15.73 -21.92
C LEU A 27 11.86 -14.81 -20.82
N VAL A 28 11.20 -13.74 -21.23
CA VAL A 28 10.55 -12.78 -20.32
C VAL A 28 9.08 -12.65 -20.70
N GLY A 29 8.20 -12.92 -19.73
CA GLY A 29 6.78 -12.64 -19.79
C GLY A 29 6.48 -11.20 -19.39
N THR A 30 5.55 -10.57 -20.11
CA THR A 30 5.05 -9.22 -19.84
C THR A 30 3.52 -9.20 -19.81
N SER A 31 2.89 -8.55 -18.84
CA SER A 31 1.41 -8.47 -18.77
C SER A 31 0.90 -7.06 -18.48
N LYS A 32 -0.01 -6.55 -19.30
CA LYS A 32 -0.58 -5.19 -19.25
C LYS A 32 -1.92 -5.12 -18.50
N GLN A 33 -2.34 -6.19 -17.82
CA GLN A 33 -3.60 -6.24 -17.07
C GLN A 33 -3.70 -5.17 -15.96
N PHE A 34 -2.57 -4.60 -15.54
CA PHE A 34 -2.49 -3.49 -14.61
C PHE A 34 -1.87 -2.27 -15.31
N ARG A 35 -1.99 -1.07 -14.73
CA ARG A 35 -1.37 0.16 -15.27
C ARG A 35 0.13 0.05 -15.54
N MET A 36 0.80 -0.97 -14.99
CA MET A 36 2.18 -1.36 -15.31
C MET A 36 2.28 -2.79 -15.83
N SER A 37 3.28 -3.02 -16.70
CA SER A 37 3.63 -4.35 -17.18
C SER A 37 4.16 -5.23 -16.05
N ARG A 38 3.52 -6.37 -15.75
CA ARG A 38 4.10 -7.42 -14.90
C ARG A 38 5.24 -8.08 -15.65
N PHE A 39 6.36 -8.38 -15.00
CA PHE A 39 7.49 -9.10 -15.60
C PHE A 39 7.70 -10.46 -14.91
N GLN A 40 8.01 -11.50 -15.69
CA GLN A 40 8.40 -12.80 -15.17
C GLN A 40 9.49 -13.41 -16.04
N ASN A 41 10.54 -13.95 -15.42
CA ASN A 41 11.65 -14.58 -16.13
C ASN A 41 11.43 -16.10 -16.19
N PHE A 42 11.71 -16.69 -17.35
CA PHE A 42 11.61 -18.13 -17.59
C PHE A 42 12.94 -18.63 -18.13
N GLY A 43 13.70 -19.29 -17.25
CA GLY A 43 14.99 -19.91 -17.57
C GLY A 43 14.88 -21.43 -17.76
N PRO A 44 15.99 -22.15 -17.92
CA PRO A 44 15.99 -23.59 -18.12
C PRO A 44 15.23 -24.33 -17.02
N GLY A 45 14.32 -25.22 -17.42
CA GLY A 45 13.42 -25.97 -16.52
C GLY A 45 12.11 -25.27 -16.20
N SER A 46 11.96 -23.98 -16.52
CA SER A 46 10.69 -23.27 -16.36
C SER A 46 9.60 -23.89 -17.24
N LEU A 47 8.41 -23.96 -16.66
CA LEU A 47 7.16 -24.33 -17.33
C LEU A 47 6.38 -23.05 -17.64
N ILE A 48 5.80 -22.96 -18.83
CA ILE A 48 5.01 -21.82 -19.26
C ILE A 48 3.64 -22.31 -19.74
N GLY A 49 2.58 -21.73 -19.16
CA GLY A 49 1.19 -21.93 -19.59
C GLY A 49 0.48 -23.11 -18.94
N GLU A 50 1.02 -23.62 -17.84
CA GLU A 50 0.48 -24.72 -17.05
C GLU A 50 -0.92 -24.42 -16.54
N PHE A 51 -1.14 -23.22 -16.00
CA PHE A 51 -2.46 -22.79 -15.54
C PHE A 51 -3.40 -22.60 -16.73
N SER A 52 -2.95 -21.97 -17.81
CA SER A 52 -3.76 -21.77 -19.02
C SER A 52 -4.27 -23.08 -19.62
N ILE A 53 -3.48 -24.17 -19.55
CA ILE A 53 -3.86 -25.47 -20.10
C ILE A 53 -4.73 -26.28 -19.13
N LEU A 54 -4.42 -26.26 -17.83
CA LEU A 54 -5.12 -27.06 -16.81
C LEU A 54 -6.43 -26.43 -16.33
N GLU A 55 -6.48 -25.09 -16.27
CA GLU A 55 -7.64 -24.31 -15.79
C GLU A 55 -8.48 -23.76 -16.94
N SER A 56 -8.03 -23.96 -18.19
CA SER A 56 -8.66 -23.38 -19.39
C SER A 56 -8.73 -21.84 -19.37
N SER A 57 -7.76 -21.20 -18.73
CA SER A 57 -7.59 -19.74 -18.71
C SER A 57 -6.78 -19.23 -19.92
N PRO A 58 -6.93 -17.96 -20.33
CA PRO A 58 -6.09 -17.38 -21.36
C PRO A 58 -4.61 -17.28 -20.91
N ARG A 59 -3.71 -17.00 -21.85
CA ARG A 59 -2.29 -16.72 -21.55
C ARG A 59 -2.18 -15.51 -20.62
N GLU A 60 -1.47 -15.68 -19.51
CA GLU A 60 -1.29 -14.62 -18.52
C GLU A 60 -0.27 -13.56 -18.93
N PHE A 61 0.68 -13.92 -19.80
CA PHE A 61 1.79 -13.06 -20.21
C PHE A 61 2.01 -13.12 -21.72
N THR A 62 2.43 -11.99 -22.27
CA THR A 62 3.12 -11.89 -23.55
C THR A 62 4.57 -12.30 -23.33
N VAL A 63 5.00 -13.43 -23.89
CA VAL A 63 6.33 -14.00 -23.64
C VAL A 63 7.24 -13.77 -24.83
N ARG A 64 8.43 -13.21 -24.58
CA ARG A 64 9.46 -12.91 -25.60
C ARG A 64 10.80 -13.48 -25.19
N ALA A 65 11.56 -14.03 -26.13
CA ALA A 65 12.94 -14.44 -25.91
C ALA A 65 13.85 -13.20 -25.78
N VAL A 66 14.67 -13.16 -24.72
CA VAL A 66 15.69 -12.13 -24.52
C VAL A 66 17.09 -12.60 -24.95
N GLU A 67 17.22 -13.88 -25.27
CA GLU A 67 18.38 -14.48 -25.92
C GLU A 67 17.91 -15.69 -26.74
N ASN A 68 18.78 -16.22 -27.61
CA ASN A 68 18.47 -17.43 -28.36
C ASN A 68 18.17 -18.59 -27.40
N SER A 69 16.95 -19.13 -27.50
CA SER A 69 16.41 -20.08 -26.54
C SER A 69 15.96 -21.37 -27.23
N GLU A 70 16.07 -22.49 -26.53
CA GLU A 70 15.48 -23.75 -26.96
C GLU A 70 14.30 -24.09 -26.05
N VAL A 71 13.16 -24.39 -26.66
CA VAL A 71 11.92 -24.72 -25.96
C VAL A 71 11.29 -25.99 -26.50
N LEU A 72 10.58 -26.72 -25.63
CA LEU A 72 9.78 -27.88 -25.97
C LEU A 72 8.30 -27.54 -25.82
N PHE A 73 7.55 -27.69 -26.91
CA PHE A 73 6.09 -27.56 -26.90
C PHE A 73 5.45 -28.91 -26.60
N ILE A 74 4.44 -28.89 -25.73
CA ILE A 74 3.55 -30.00 -25.46
C ILE A 74 2.14 -29.52 -25.79
N GLU A 75 1.57 -30.01 -26.88
CA GLU A 75 0.22 -29.66 -27.29
C GLU A 75 -0.81 -30.16 -26.27
N GLN A 76 -1.87 -29.37 -26.02
CA GLN A 76 -2.93 -29.74 -25.08
C GLN A 76 -3.53 -31.10 -25.42
N LYS A 77 -3.76 -31.37 -26.71
CA LYS A 77 -4.32 -32.66 -27.18
C LYS A 77 -3.44 -33.85 -26.79
N ASP A 78 -2.13 -33.70 -26.86
CA ASP A 78 -1.18 -34.77 -26.59
C ASP A 78 -1.04 -34.96 -25.08
N LEU A 79 -0.99 -33.87 -24.32
CA LEU A 79 -1.07 -33.92 -22.86
C LEU A 79 -2.36 -34.60 -22.37
N MET A 80 -3.51 -34.24 -22.93
CA MET A 80 -4.80 -34.82 -22.53
C MET A 80 -4.89 -36.30 -22.87
N ARG A 81 -4.40 -36.72 -24.05
CA ARG A 81 -4.31 -38.15 -24.42
C ARG A 81 -3.46 -38.93 -23.42
N GLU A 82 -2.30 -38.39 -23.03
CA GLU A 82 -1.45 -39.05 -22.03
C GLU A 82 -2.11 -39.14 -20.65
N LEU A 83 -2.89 -38.11 -20.26
CA LEU A 83 -3.65 -38.10 -19.01
C LEU A 83 -4.83 -39.08 -19.02
N GLU A 84 -5.46 -39.35 -20.16
CA GLU A 84 -6.52 -40.36 -20.31
C GLU A 84 -6.02 -41.78 -20.03
N HIS A 85 -4.74 -42.05 -20.28
CA HIS A 85 -4.10 -43.32 -19.95
C HIS A 85 -3.69 -43.45 -18.48
N LYS A 86 -3.97 -42.43 -17.65
CA LYS A 86 -3.70 -42.44 -16.20
C LYS A 86 -5.00 -42.68 -15.41
N PRO A 87 -4.91 -43.14 -14.15
CA PRO A 87 -6.09 -43.24 -13.30
C PRO A 87 -6.83 -41.91 -13.20
N GLY A 88 -8.16 -41.94 -13.17
CA GLY A 88 -8.98 -40.71 -13.20
C GLY A 88 -8.68 -39.71 -12.08
N TRP A 89 -8.17 -40.17 -10.93
CA TRP A 89 -7.73 -39.29 -9.84
C TRP A 89 -6.51 -38.45 -10.19
N PHE A 90 -5.62 -38.91 -11.10
CA PHE A 90 -4.37 -38.24 -11.42
C PHE A 90 -4.60 -36.85 -12.03
N ARG A 91 -5.53 -36.77 -12.99
CA ARG A 91 -5.92 -35.49 -13.59
C ARG A 91 -6.51 -34.54 -12.54
N SER A 92 -7.44 -35.03 -11.71
CA SER A 92 -8.07 -34.22 -10.67
C SER A 92 -7.06 -33.68 -9.66
N THR A 93 -6.10 -34.51 -9.22
CA THR A 93 -5.03 -34.08 -8.31
C THR A 93 -4.10 -33.07 -8.96
N LEU A 94 -3.71 -33.25 -10.22
CA LEU A 94 -2.88 -32.29 -10.94
C LEU A 94 -3.55 -30.94 -11.10
N THR A 95 -4.84 -30.91 -11.49
CA THR A 95 -5.59 -29.65 -11.59
C THR A 95 -5.74 -28.99 -10.23
N PHE A 96 -6.04 -29.76 -9.17
CA PHE A 96 -6.13 -29.23 -7.81
C PHE A 96 -4.81 -28.60 -7.33
N LEU A 97 -3.68 -29.29 -7.53
CA LEU A 97 -2.36 -28.78 -7.16
C LEU A 97 -1.99 -27.54 -7.98
N ALA A 98 -2.26 -27.54 -9.29
CA ALA A 98 -2.02 -26.39 -10.15
C ALA A 98 -2.80 -25.16 -9.64
N SER A 99 -4.10 -25.30 -9.39
CA SER A 99 -4.90 -24.19 -8.87
C SER A 99 -4.48 -23.74 -7.48
N HIS A 100 -4.06 -24.65 -6.60
CA HIS A 100 -3.50 -24.26 -5.30
C HIS A 100 -2.17 -23.51 -5.43
N CYS A 101 -1.29 -23.93 -6.33
CA CYS A 101 -0.04 -23.22 -6.62
C CYS A 101 -0.32 -21.84 -7.22
N HIS A 102 -1.25 -21.73 -8.17
CA HIS A 102 -1.66 -20.46 -8.77
C HIS A 102 -2.18 -19.48 -7.71
N LEU A 103 -3.12 -19.93 -6.87
CA LEU A 103 -3.65 -19.12 -5.76
C LEU A 103 -2.57 -18.73 -4.76
N ALA A 104 -1.64 -19.65 -4.44
CA ALA A 104 -0.52 -19.36 -3.56
C ALA A 104 0.43 -18.31 -4.15
N GLU A 105 0.69 -18.35 -5.46
CA GLU A 105 1.49 -17.34 -6.14
C GLU A 105 0.81 -15.96 -6.13
N GLU A 106 -0.48 -15.88 -6.45
CA GLU A 106 -1.23 -14.62 -6.38
C GLU A 106 -1.25 -14.05 -4.95
N THR A 107 -1.50 -14.91 -3.96
CA THR A 107 -1.55 -14.51 -2.55
C THR A 107 -0.18 -14.06 -2.05
N SER A 108 0.90 -14.80 -2.40
CA SER A 108 2.27 -14.46 -2.02
C SER A 108 2.70 -13.11 -2.61
N LYS A 109 2.31 -12.82 -3.86
CA LYS A 109 2.58 -11.53 -4.52
C LYS A 109 1.89 -10.37 -3.80
N LYS A 110 0.59 -10.47 -3.50
CA LYS A 110 -0.14 -9.45 -2.74
C LYS A 110 0.44 -9.23 -1.35
N MET A 111 0.74 -10.32 -0.65
CA MET A 111 1.32 -10.28 0.69
C MET A 111 2.70 -9.60 0.69
N ARG A 112 3.51 -9.77 -0.37
CA ARG A 112 4.84 -9.17 -0.48
C ARG A 112 4.78 -7.64 -0.52
N ILE A 113 3.84 -7.05 -1.27
CA ILE A 113 3.68 -5.60 -1.34
C ILE A 113 3.25 -5.03 0.03
N VAL A 114 2.30 -5.69 0.70
CA VAL A 114 1.86 -5.32 2.06
C VAL A 114 3.02 -5.39 3.05
N GLN A 115 3.81 -6.45 2.99
CA GLN A 115 4.96 -6.66 3.88
C GLN A 115 6.10 -5.68 3.61
N ALA A 116 6.26 -5.21 2.37
CA ALA A 116 7.28 -4.26 1.96
C ALA A 116 7.00 -2.81 2.38
N LEU A 117 5.73 -2.47 2.67
CA LEU A 117 5.33 -1.11 2.99
C LEU A 117 6.09 -0.51 4.19
N PRO A 118 6.16 -1.15 5.37
CA PRO A 118 6.88 -0.60 6.52
C PRO A 118 8.34 -0.30 6.21
N SER A 119 8.99 -1.16 5.43
CA SER A 119 10.38 -1.01 5.00
C SER A 119 10.59 0.20 4.10
N LEU A 120 9.70 0.41 3.12
CA LEU A 120 9.77 1.59 2.28
C LEU A 120 9.56 2.88 3.10
N LEU A 121 8.57 2.89 4.00
CA LEU A 121 8.33 4.04 4.88
C LEU A 121 9.50 4.30 5.83
N PHE A 122 10.15 3.24 6.33
CA PHE A 122 11.38 3.35 7.12
C PHE A 122 12.51 3.98 6.31
N LEU A 123 12.69 3.60 5.04
CA LEU A 123 13.72 4.21 4.18
C LEU A 123 13.49 5.71 3.99
N PHE A 124 12.23 6.13 3.76
CA PHE A 124 11.90 7.55 3.69
C PHE A 124 12.16 8.26 5.02
N LYS A 125 11.65 7.72 6.14
CA LYS A 125 11.87 8.28 7.48
C LYS A 125 13.36 8.47 7.76
N ASN A 126 14.17 7.43 7.56
CA ASN A 126 15.61 7.47 7.81
C ASN A 126 16.34 8.44 6.86
N HIS A 127 15.91 8.56 5.61
CA HIS A 127 16.50 9.54 4.68
C HIS A 127 16.19 10.99 5.10
N LEU A 128 14.94 11.26 5.51
CA LEU A 128 14.54 12.56 6.04
C LEU A 128 15.38 12.94 7.27
N GLU A 129 15.59 12.01 8.19
CA GLU A 129 16.39 12.24 9.41
C GLU A 129 17.88 12.46 9.13
N THR A 130 18.46 11.75 8.15
CA THR A 130 19.90 11.80 7.88
C THR A 130 20.30 12.91 6.91
N SER A 131 19.50 13.15 5.89
CA SER A 131 19.83 14.05 4.78
C SER A 131 19.09 15.38 4.86
N GLY A 132 17.97 15.45 5.60
CA GLY A 132 17.08 16.61 5.63
C GLY A 132 16.39 16.90 4.29
N SER A 133 16.53 16.00 3.31
CA SER A 133 15.99 16.16 1.95
C SER A 133 14.71 15.36 1.78
N ASP A 134 13.72 15.97 1.12
CA ASP A 134 12.43 15.35 0.81
C ASP A 134 12.47 14.47 -0.45
N ASN A 135 13.62 14.42 -1.14
CA ASN A 135 13.79 13.71 -2.42
C ASN A 135 14.76 12.53 -2.31
N ILE A 136 14.41 11.43 -2.98
CA ILE A 136 15.24 10.23 -3.06
C ILE A 136 15.18 9.68 -4.49
N THR A 137 16.33 9.38 -5.09
CA THR A 137 16.36 8.76 -6.42
C THR A 137 15.75 7.36 -6.41
N LEU A 138 14.97 7.03 -7.44
CA LEU A 138 14.30 5.73 -7.61
C LEU A 138 15.29 4.56 -7.56
N ALA A 139 16.45 4.69 -8.20
CA ALA A 139 17.48 3.66 -8.21
C ALA A 139 17.99 3.30 -6.80
N VAL A 140 18.17 4.31 -5.93
CA VAL A 140 18.60 4.09 -4.53
C VAL A 140 17.50 3.40 -3.73
N LEU A 141 16.23 3.80 -3.92
CA LEU A 141 15.10 3.13 -3.26
C LEU A 141 15.01 1.67 -3.69
N GLN A 142 15.04 1.41 -4.99
CA GLN A 142 15.01 0.06 -5.57
C GLN A 142 16.15 -0.83 -5.05
N GLN A 143 17.38 -0.30 -5.02
CA GLN A 143 18.53 -1.04 -4.48
C GLN A 143 18.35 -1.35 -2.99
N LYS A 144 17.90 -0.38 -2.19
CA LYS A 144 17.70 -0.57 -0.75
C LYS A 144 16.55 -1.52 -0.44
N MET A 145 15.45 -1.45 -1.20
CA MET A 145 14.31 -2.37 -1.06
C MET A 145 14.68 -3.81 -1.41
N LEU A 146 15.50 -4.00 -2.44
CA LEU A 146 16.04 -5.31 -2.78
C LEU A 146 16.91 -5.89 -1.66
N VAL A 147 17.77 -5.07 -1.05
CA VAL A 147 18.64 -5.52 0.04
C VAL A 147 17.88 -5.78 1.34
N LEU A 148 16.89 -4.94 1.66
CA LEU A 148 16.24 -4.95 2.97
C LEU A 148 15.11 -5.99 3.06
N ASP A 149 14.28 -6.11 2.02
CA ASP A 149 13.11 -7.00 2.01
C ASP A 149 13.08 -7.96 0.81
N ASN A 150 14.15 -8.02 0.00
CA ASN A 150 14.19 -8.84 -1.22
C ASN A 150 13.04 -8.53 -2.18
N VAL A 151 12.65 -7.25 -2.24
CA VAL A 151 11.60 -6.75 -3.13
C VAL A 151 12.25 -6.32 -4.43
N ASP A 152 11.74 -6.83 -5.55
CA ASP A 152 12.25 -6.44 -6.85
C ASP A 152 11.89 -4.99 -7.23
N TYR A 153 12.50 -4.51 -8.30
CA TYR A 153 12.34 -3.13 -8.73
C TYR A 153 10.91 -2.81 -9.19
N SER A 154 10.22 -3.80 -9.76
CA SER A 154 8.86 -3.64 -10.25
C SER A 154 7.85 -3.55 -9.12
N ASP A 155 8.02 -4.36 -8.06
CA ASP A 155 7.18 -4.34 -6.87
C ASP A 155 7.45 -3.07 -6.04
N THR A 156 8.71 -2.62 -5.98
CA THR A 156 9.05 -1.33 -5.37
C THR A 156 8.34 -0.17 -6.08
N GLU A 157 8.37 -0.14 -7.41
CA GLU A 157 7.72 0.91 -8.19
C GLU A 157 6.19 0.87 -8.06
N LYS A 158 5.58 -0.33 -8.05
CA LYS A 158 4.14 -0.48 -7.76
C LYS A 158 3.78 0.10 -6.39
N LEU A 159 4.57 -0.22 -5.37
CA LEU A 159 4.34 0.29 -4.02
C LEU A 159 4.45 1.83 -3.99
N LEU A 160 5.44 2.41 -4.67
CA LEU A 160 5.58 3.86 -4.83
C LEU A 160 4.36 4.48 -5.52
N GLN A 161 3.84 3.87 -6.59
CA GLN A 161 2.63 4.36 -7.27
C GLN A 161 1.36 4.27 -6.38
N ILE A 162 1.27 3.24 -5.53
CA ILE A 162 0.18 3.15 -4.55
C ILE A 162 0.25 4.33 -3.57
N LEU A 163 1.45 4.65 -3.06
CA LEU A 163 1.66 5.78 -2.18
C LEU A 163 1.45 7.14 -2.87
N GLU A 164 1.82 7.26 -4.15
CA GLU A 164 1.49 8.42 -4.99
C GLU A 164 -0.02 8.60 -5.13
N GLY A 165 -0.76 7.51 -5.38
CA GLY A 165 -2.21 7.51 -5.44
C GLY A 165 -2.91 7.81 -4.10
N LEU A 166 -2.17 7.77 -3.00
CA LEU A 166 -2.58 8.22 -1.67
C LEU A 166 -2.06 9.61 -1.31
N GLU A 167 -1.44 10.30 -2.27
CA GLU A 167 -0.88 11.66 -2.15
C GLU A 167 0.28 11.80 -1.15
N LEU A 168 0.85 10.68 -0.70
CA LEU A 168 1.97 10.66 0.26
C LEU A 168 3.30 11.09 -0.36
N LEU A 169 3.45 10.85 -1.66
CA LEU A 169 4.65 11.17 -2.43
C LEU A 169 4.29 11.53 -3.87
N ARG A 170 5.29 11.98 -4.63
CA ARG A 170 5.22 12.21 -6.08
C ARG A 170 6.43 11.61 -6.76
N ILE A 171 6.21 10.98 -7.91
CA ILE A 171 7.27 10.43 -8.75
C ILE A 171 7.58 11.47 -9.85
N GLU A 172 8.76 12.09 -9.77
CA GLU A 172 9.24 13.12 -10.68
C GLU A 172 10.45 12.59 -11.47
N GLY A 173 10.18 11.95 -12.61
CA GLY A 173 11.22 11.34 -13.44
C GLY A 173 11.91 10.18 -12.70
N ASP A 174 13.19 10.33 -12.40
CA ASP A 174 14.01 9.37 -11.65
C ASP A 174 14.06 9.66 -10.14
N THR A 175 13.32 10.65 -9.67
CA THR A 175 13.26 11.04 -8.26
C THR A 175 11.88 10.82 -7.67
N VAL A 176 11.86 10.47 -6.38
CA VAL A 176 10.65 10.35 -5.58
C VAL A 176 10.70 11.41 -4.49
N ARG A 177 9.67 12.24 -4.43
CA ARG A 177 9.54 13.34 -3.48
C ARG A 177 8.43 13.07 -2.48
N VAL A 178 8.71 13.17 -1.18
CA VAL A 178 7.71 13.04 -0.12
C VAL A 178 6.86 14.32 -0.05
N SER A 179 5.53 14.18 -0.09
CA SER A 179 4.60 15.33 -0.10
C SER A 179 4.46 15.98 1.28
N ASN A 180 4.27 15.16 2.32
CA ASN A 180 4.20 15.63 3.70
C ASN A 180 5.24 14.88 4.56
N LEU A 181 6.18 15.66 5.09
CA LEU A 181 7.35 15.19 5.83
C LEU A 181 7.01 14.55 7.18
N GLN A 182 5.84 14.84 7.75
CA GLN A 182 5.41 14.29 9.04
C GLN A 182 4.57 13.02 8.87
N ILE A 183 3.75 12.95 7.82
CA ILE A 183 2.82 11.81 7.62
C ILE A 183 3.56 10.50 7.39
N VAL A 184 4.65 10.51 6.61
CA VAL A 184 5.40 9.26 6.34
C VAL A 184 6.00 8.66 7.62
N PRO A 185 6.71 9.44 8.48
CA PRO A 185 7.12 8.98 9.80
C PRO A 185 5.97 8.52 10.69
N MET A 186 4.89 9.29 10.80
CA MET A 186 3.73 8.91 11.64
C MET A 186 3.10 7.61 11.17
N LEU A 187 2.96 7.43 9.85
CA LEU A 187 2.42 6.22 9.27
C LEU A 187 3.31 5.00 9.55
N TYR A 188 4.63 5.16 9.41
CA TYR A 188 5.59 4.13 9.78
C TYR A 188 5.44 3.73 11.25
N GLU A 189 5.37 4.72 12.15
CA GLU A 189 5.24 4.46 13.58
C GLU A 189 3.90 3.80 13.94
N ALA A 190 2.81 4.20 13.29
CA ALA A 190 1.51 3.56 13.47
C ALA A 190 1.53 2.07 13.06
N LEU A 191 2.16 1.75 11.92
CA LEU A 191 2.32 0.38 11.44
C LEU A 191 3.24 -0.44 12.36
N ARG A 192 4.37 0.16 12.78
CA ARG A 192 5.31 -0.46 13.72
C ARG A 192 4.65 -0.74 15.07
N PHE A 193 3.89 0.20 15.62
CA PHE A 193 3.13 0.01 16.86
C PHE A 193 2.15 -1.16 16.73
N ARG A 194 1.40 -1.23 15.61
CA ARG A 194 0.48 -2.34 15.33
C ARG A 194 1.20 -3.68 15.23
N ALA A 195 2.37 -3.71 14.59
CA ALA A 195 3.17 -4.92 14.44
C ALA A 195 3.68 -5.45 15.80
N ILE A 196 4.15 -4.57 16.68
CA ILE A 196 4.71 -4.90 17.99
C ILE A 196 3.61 -5.24 19.00
N ASN A 197 2.64 -4.34 19.18
CA ASN A 197 1.66 -4.41 20.27
C ASN A 197 0.40 -5.21 19.91
N LYS A 198 0.23 -5.58 18.63
CA LYS A 198 -1.00 -6.20 18.10
C LYS A 198 -2.27 -5.38 18.37
N GLN A 199 -2.11 -4.08 18.55
CA GLN A 199 -3.17 -3.10 18.82
C GLN A 199 -3.07 -1.94 17.82
N VAL A 200 -4.16 -1.21 17.62
CA VAL A 200 -4.15 -0.02 16.78
C VAL A 200 -3.34 1.09 17.47
N SER A 201 -2.54 1.85 16.72
CA SER A 201 -1.78 2.98 17.26
C SER A 201 -2.72 4.03 17.88
N PRO A 202 -2.35 4.64 19.02
CA PRO A 202 -3.12 5.75 19.60
C PRO A 202 -3.30 6.95 18.67
N GLU A 203 -2.42 7.12 17.67
CA GLU A 203 -2.54 8.17 16.65
C GLU A 203 -3.65 7.89 15.63
N ILE A 204 -4.15 6.65 15.56
CA ILE A 204 -5.32 6.30 14.77
C ILE A 204 -6.56 6.50 15.65
N LEU A 205 -7.18 7.65 15.44
CA LEU A 205 -8.21 8.22 16.27
C LEU A 205 -9.58 7.58 15.98
N PRO A 206 -10.42 7.38 17.01
CA PRO A 206 -11.84 7.11 16.82
C PRO A 206 -12.52 8.19 15.96
N ILE A 207 -13.57 7.82 15.24
CA ILE A 207 -14.35 8.76 14.39
C ILE A 207 -14.83 9.98 15.19
N THR A 208 -15.23 9.78 16.45
CA THR A 208 -15.66 10.86 17.35
C THR A 208 -14.56 11.90 17.56
N ASP A 209 -13.34 11.46 17.81
CA ASP A 209 -12.19 12.33 18.07
C ASP A 209 -11.80 13.08 16.79
N GLN A 210 -11.84 12.40 15.64
CA GLN A 210 -11.66 13.03 14.33
C GLN A 210 -12.68 14.14 14.07
N PHE A 211 -13.95 13.97 14.48
CA PHE A 211 -14.97 15.02 14.37
C PHE A 211 -14.69 16.22 15.29
N VAL A 212 -14.20 15.99 16.51
CA VAL A 212 -13.84 17.07 17.44
C VAL A 212 -12.66 17.87 16.86
N LEU A 213 -11.63 17.20 16.36
CA LEU A 213 -10.48 17.86 15.73
C LEU A 213 -10.86 18.59 14.43
N THR A 214 -11.71 17.99 13.59
CA THR A 214 -12.24 18.65 12.39
C THR A 214 -13.03 19.91 12.74
N THR A 215 -13.80 19.86 13.83
CA THR A 215 -14.53 21.02 14.36
C THR A 215 -13.57 22.12 14.81
N PHE A 216 -12.48 21.75 15.49
CA PHE A 216 -11.45 22.70 15.91
C PHE A 216 -10.79 23.37 14.69
N VAL A 217 -10.40 22.59 13.69
CA VAL A 217 -9.79 23.10 12.46
C VAL A 217 -10.74 24.07 11.72
N LYS A 218 -12.02 23.72 11.62
CA LYS A 218 -13.02 24.59 11.00
C LYS A 218 -13.26 25.86 11.80
N ALA A 219 -13.31 25.78 13.13
CA ALA A 219 -13.45 26.96 13.98
C ALA A 219 -12.28 27.96 13.75
N VAL A 220 -11.05 27.46 13.60
CA VAL A 220 -9.87 28.28 13.30
C VAL A 220 -9.94 28.89 11.90
N ARG A 221 -10.17 28.06 10.86
CA ARG A 221 -10.14 28.49 9.45
C ARG A 221 -11.30 29.44 9.09
N GLU A 222 -12.52 29.12 9.50
CA GLU A 222 -13.72 29.89 9.13
C GLU A 222 -13.83 31.24 9.86
N ASN A 223 -13.12 31.40 10.98
CA ASN A 223 -13.13 32.63 11.78
C ASN A 223 -11.80 33.41 11.71
N GLY A 224 -10.88 33.01 10.81
CA GLY A 224 -9.63 33.72 10.56
C GLY A 224 -8.73 33.84 11.81
N ILE A 225 -8.73 32.83 12.68
CA ILE A 225 -7.97 32.86 13.93
C ILE A 225 -6.47 32.76 13.60
N PRO A 226 -5.62 33.69 14.07
CA PRO A 226 -4.21 33.68 13.74
C PRO A 226 -3.50 32.48 14.39
N ILE A 227 -2.71 31.75 13.60
CA ILE A 227 -1.86 30.65 14.07
C ILE A 227 -0.54 31.26 14.54
N ARG A 228 -0.22 31.14 15.84
CA ARG A 228 1.02 31.70 16.42
C ARG A 228 1.88 30.58 16.95
N SER A 229 3.08 30.41 16.39
CA SER A 229 4.04 29.38 16.84
C SER A 229 3.43 27.96 16.84
N ALA A 230 2.77 27.59 15.73
CA ALA A 230 2.01 26.35 15.52
C ALA A 230 0.77 26.16 16.42
N ARG A 231 0.67 26.82 17.58
CA ARG A 231 -0.52 26.76 18.42
C ARG A 231 -1.56 27.82 18.07
N THR A 232 -2.81 27.46 18.25
CA THR A 232 -3.96 28.35 18.08
C THR A 232 -4.98 28.11 19.18
N THR A 233 -5.76 29.12 19.49
CA THR A 233 -6.74 29.10 20.59
C THR A 233 -8.10 29.56 20.07
N VAL A 234 -9.12 28.78 20.39
CA VAL A 234 -10.53 28.99 20.05
C VAL A 234 -11.29 29.22 21.35
N SER A 235 -12.14 30.25 21.43
CA SER A 235 -12.98 30.45 22.60
C SER A 235 -14.04 29.34 22.71
N ALA A 236 -14.39 28.94 23.94
CA ALA A 236 -15.38 27.88 24.15
C ALA A 236 -16.75 28.17 23.50
N PRO A 237 -17.30 29.41 23.54
CA PRO A 237 -18.56 29.71 22.86
C PRO A 237 -18.48 29.48 21.35
N LEU A 238 -17.36 29.88 20.74
CA LEU A 238 -17.14 29.69 19.30
C LEU A 238 -17.00 28.21 18.96
N PHE A 239 -16.25 27.46 19.76
CA PHE A 239 -16.05 26.03 19.55
C PHE A 239 -17.37 25.25 19.69
N ILE A 240 -18.18 25.54 20.70
CA ILE A 240 -19.50 24.94 20.90
C ILE A 240 -20.44 25.29 19.74
N ALA A 241 -20.42 26.55 19.29
CA ALA A 241 -21.22 26.98 18.15
C ALA A 241 -20.80 26.26 16.86
N GLN A 242 -19.50 26.04 16.66
CA GLN A 242 -18.98 25.29 15.52
C GLN A 242 -19.36 23.81 15.60
N ALA A 243 -19.23 23.19 16.78
CA ALA A 243 -19.56 21.78 16.99
C ALA A 243 -21.01 21.47 16.63
N LYS A 244 -21.95 22.37 16.96
CA LYS A 244 -23.36 22.25 16.56
C LYS A 244 -23.58 22.23 15.05
N LYS A 245 -22.68 22.81 14.27
CA LYS A 245 -22.75 22.85 12.79
C LYS A 245 -22.06 21.66 12.14
N THR A 246 -20.99 21.14 12.74
CA THR A 246 -20.05 20.23 12.06
C THR A 246 -20.02 18.82 12.60
N MET A 247 -20.38 18.58 13.85
CA MET A 247 -20.31 17.24 14.45
C MET A 247 -21.58 16.43 14.19
N PHE A 248 -21.39 15.14 13.87
CA PHE A 248 -22.45 14.14 14.01
C PHE A 248 -22.53 13.71 15.48
N GLY A 249 -23.36 14.41 16.26
CA GLY A 249 -23.53 14.18 17.70
C GLY A 249 -23.30 15.45 18.53
N SER A 250 -23.38 15.31 19.85
CA SER A 250 -23.23 16.43 20.77
C SER A 250 -21.80 16.51 21.31
N LEU A 251 -21.22 17.71 21.32
CA LEU A 251 -19.99 17.97 22.07
C LEU A 251 -20.29 17.81 23.57
N THR A 252 -19.63 16.85 24.20
CA THR A 252 -19.73 16.56 25.64
C THR A 252 -18.34 16.38 26.23
N MET A 253 -18.20 16.39 27.56
CA MET A 253 -16.90 16.04 28.18
C MET A 253 -16.47 14.62 27.82
N ARG A 254 -17.40 13.69 27.57
CA ARG A 254 -17.07 12.34 27.11
C ARG A 254 -16.39 12.32 25.73
N THR A 255 -16.75 13.25 24.84
CA THR A 255 -16.14 13.35 23.50
C THR A 255 -14.88 14.20 23.50
N LEU A 256 -14.74 15.15 24.43
CA LEU A 256 -13.61 16.08 24.47
C LEU A 256 -12.45 15.57 25.36
N ALA A 257 -12.76 14.92 26.49
CA ALA A 257 -11.76 14.48 27.47
C ALA A 257 -10.63 13.59 26.88
N PRO A 258 -10.88 12.64 25.96
CA PRO A 258 -9.79 11.84 25.37
C PRO A 258 -8.71 12.68 24.68
N LEU A 259 -9.11 13.74 23.96
CA LEU A 259 -8.20 14.65 23.27
C LEU A 259 -7.47 15.59 24.24
N LEU A 260 -8.06 15.88 25.40
CA LEU A 260 -7.41 16.64 26.48
C LEU A 260 -6.41 15.78 27.25
N GLN A 261 -6.75 14.52 27.53
CA GLN A 261 -5.90 13.56 28.24
C GLN A 261 -4.68 13.17 27.40
N SER A 262 -4.85 13.00 26.09
CA SER A 262 -3.74 12.75 25.15
C SER A 262 -2.86 13.98 24.89
N GLY A 263 -3.31 15.18 25.30
CA GLY A 263 -2.59 16.44 25.10
C GLY A 263 -2.68 17.02 23.69
N VAL A 264 -3.45 16.41 22.79
CA VAL A 264 -3.71 16.92 21.43
C VAL A 264 -4.42 18.29 21.50
N LEU A 265 -5.37 18.40 22.42
CA LEU A 265 -6.02 19.66 22.78
C LEU A 265 -5.70 20.02 24.23
N SER A 266 -5.82 21.29 24.58
CA SER A 266 -5.64 21.82 25.94
C SER A 266 -6.71 22.86 26.22
N THR A 267 -7.11 23.04 27.47
CA THR A 267 -8.11 24.04 27.87
C THR A 267 -7.52 25.11 28.76
N GLU A 268 -8.18 26.26 28.79
CA GLU A 268 -8.01 27.28 29.83
C GLU A 268 -9.36 27.47 30.54
N PRO A 269 -9.46 27.30 31.87
CA PRO A 269 -8.43 26.78 32.79
C PRO A 269 -7.97 25.35 32.45
N ALA A 270 -6.79 24.96 32.97
CA ALA A 270 -6.18 23.66 32.69
C ALA A 270 -7.12 22.49 33.06
N TYR A 271 -7.15 21.48 32.19
CA TYR A 271 -8.03 20.32 32.34
C TYR A 271 -7.75 19.54 33.64
N SER A 272 -8.83 19.21 34.35
CA SER A 272 -8.87 18.34 35.51
C SER A 272 -10.11 17.44 35.43
N GLU A 273 -10.19 16.40 36.26
CA GLU A 273 -11.38 15.53 36.29
C GLU A 273 -12.68 16.27 36.68
N ALA A 274 -12.57 17.42 37.34
CA ALA A 274 -13.70 18.27 37.69
C ALA A 274 -14.11 19.26 36.58
N THR A 275 -13.34 19.36 35.49
CA THR A 275 -13.60 20.30 34.40
C THR A 275 -14.91 19.95 33.68
N THR A 276 -15.80 20.93 33.54
CA THR A 276 -17.04 20.83 32.77
C THR A 276 -16.98 21.76 31.55
N LEU A 277 -17.83 21.50 30.54
CA LEU A 277 -17.93 22.34 29.35
C LEU A 277 -18.23 23.81 29.64
N GLU A 278 -18.91 24.10 30.74
CA GLU A 278 -19.25 25.45 31.17
C GLU A 278 -18.06 26.19 31.81
N THR A 279 -17.14 25.44 32.40
CA THR A 279 -15.92 25.99 33.04
C THR A 279 -14.79 26.27 32.07
N ILE A 280 -14.87 25.80 30.82
CA ILE A 280 -13.85 26.03 29.80
C ILE A 280 -14.05 27.41 29.19
N GLU A 281 -13.03 28.26 29.25
CA GLU A 281 -13.01 29.57 28.60
C GLU A 281 -12.48 29.47 27.17
N SER A 282 -11.41 28.68 26.97
CA SER A 282 -10.79 28.49 25.67
C SER A 282 -10.21 27.09 25.49
N ILE A 283 -10.06 26.68 24.23
CA ILE A 283 -9.46 25.42 23.79
C ILE A 283 -8.31 25.76 22.86
N SER A 284 -7.14 25.19 23.08
CA SER A 284 -5.95 25.36 22.26
C SER A 284 -5.42 24.03 21.76
N GLY A 285 -4.65 24.06 20.68
CA GLY A 285 -4.01 22.89 20.10
C GLY A 285 -2.92 23.30 19.12
N ASP A 286 -2.00 22.38 18.83
CA ASP A 286 -1.05 22.53 17.74
C ASP A 286 -1.77 22.28 16.42
N PHE A 287 -1.95 23.35 15.64
CA PHE A 287 -2.76 23.32 14.44
C PHE A 287 -2.18 22.43 13.35
N GLU A 288 -0.86 22.47 13.14
CA GLU A 288 -0.20 21.67 12.12
C GLU A 288 -0.25 20.19 12.50
N HIS A 289 0.06 19.87 13.75
CA HIS A 289 -0.02 18.49 14.23
C HIS A 289 -1.45 17.91 14.15
N ILE A 290 -2.48 18.72 14.44
CA ILE A 290 -3.88 18.30 14.28
C ILE A 290 -4.21 18.01 12.82
N LEU A 291 -3.73 18.82 11.87
CA LEU A 291 -3.90 18.55 10.45
C LEU A 291 -3.20 17.24 10.05
N ASP A 292 -1.99 17.01 10.55
CA ASP A 292 -1.25 15.79 10.27
C ASP A 292 -1.97 14.54 10.83
N LEU A 293 -2.50 14.61 12.06
CA LEU A 293 -3.32 13.54 12.63
C LEU A 293 -4.57 13.25 11.80
N LEU A 294 -5.26 14.29 11.33
CA LEU A 294 -6.46 14.12 10.49
C LEU A 294 -6.10 13.49 9.13
N GLU A 295 -4.99 13.90 8.51
CA GLU A 295 -4.50 13.30 7.26
C GLU A 295 -4.05 11.84 7.45
N LEU A 296 -3.33 11.52 8.53
CA LEU A 296 -2.97 10.15 8.88
C LEU A 296 -4.23 9.27 8.97
N ASN A 297 -5.26 9.75 9.66
CA ASN A 297 -6.52 9.03 9.84
C ASN A 297 -7.37 8.92 8.57
N ARG A 298 -7.18 9.83 7.60
CA ARG A 298 -7.74 9.70 6.25
C ARG A 298 -7.04 8.59 5.46
N ILE A 299 -5.71 8.52 5.54
CA ILE A 299 -4.88 7.64 4.72
C ILE A 299 -4.83 6.22 5.27
N PHE A 300 -4.72 6.04 6.58
CA PHE A 300 -4.51 4.74 7.23
C PHE A 300 -5.55 3.67 6.81
N PRO A 301 -6.87 3.95 6.79
CA PRO A 301 -7.86 2.96 6.36
C PRO A 301 -7.82 2.67 4.85
N LEU A 302 -7.30 3.59 4.03
CA LEU A 302 -7.21 3.42 2.58
C LEU A 302 -6.09 2.46 2.18
N LEU A 303 -5.08 2.28 3.03
CA LEU A 303 -3.98 1.34 2.80
C LEU A 303 -4.50 -0.09 2.67
N ASP A 304 -5.34 -0.53 3.60
CA ASP A 304 -5.94 -1.88 3.56
C ASP A 304 -6.77 -2.11 2.29
N LYS A 305 -7.38 -1.05 1.72
CA LYS A 305 -8.14 -1.15 0.46
C LYS A 305 -7.27 -1.15 -0.79
N LYS A 306 -6.13 -0.46 -0.75
CA LYS A 306 -5.24 -0.25 -1.90
C LYS A 306 -4.14 -1.31 -2.02
N LEU A 307 -3.81 -1.99 -0.92
CA LEU A 307 -2.76 -3.01 -0.86
C LEU A 307 -3.29 -4.45 -0.98
N VAL A 308 -4.62 -4.66 -1.01
CA VAL A 308 -5.31 -5.98 -1.11
C VAL A 308 -5.85 -6.24 -2.51
#